data_AF-A0A815XXQ3-F1
#
_entry.id   AF-A0A815XXQ3-F1
#
_cell.length_a   1.000
_cell.length_b   1.000
_cell.length_c   1.000
_cell.angle_alpha   90.00
_cell.angle_beta   90.00
_cell.angle_gamma   90.00
#
_symmetry.space_group_name_H-M   'P 1'
#
loop_
_entity.id
_entity.type
_entity.pdbx_description
1 polymer ?
#
loop_
_entity_poly.entity_id
_entity_poly.type
_entity_poly.pdbx_seq_one_letter_code
_entity_poly.pdbx_strand_id
1 'polypeptide(L)'
;MPNIFMVRKKNAETFHQAWLHHVRHNDHHSEHFIEDYPSVSKILWKNDKLNNLIIHEMPDDAILEMVADNLAATRSYEGYWPNGAKKDGWSWMTESFDHYRLHPITRLKFTAFLCALGYARVLPQEFDWKTIGKANISNEEKKKLLKLQQIAQLNN
;
A
#
# COMPACT_ATOMS: atom_id res chain seq x y z
N MET A 1 6.87 -37.54 22.23
CA MET A 1 6.46 -36.81 21.01
C MET A 1 5.75 -35.53 21.44
N PRO A 2 6.29 -34.32 21.19
CA PRO A 2 5.57 -33.10 21.52
C PRO A 2 4.26 -33.03 20.72
N ASN A 3 3.19 -32.62 21.37
CA ASN A 3 1.87 -32.52 20.77
C ASN A 3 1.92 -31.50 19.60
N ILE A 4 1.83 -32.00 18.36
CA ILE A 4 1.91 -31.22 17.12
C ILE A 4 0.95 -30.02 17.12
N PHE A 5 -0.19 -30.13 17.80
CA PHE A 5 -1.15 -29.03 17.93
C PHE A 5 -0.65 -27.89 18.84
N MET A 6 0.09 -28.21 19.92
CA MET A 6 0.69 -27.18 20.78
C MET A 6 1.88 -26.50 20.11
N VAL A 7 2.70 -27.24 19.35
CA VAL A 7 3.83 -26.67 18.59
C VAL A 7 3.33 -25.72 17.50
N ARG A 8 2.28 -26.10 16.75
CA ARG A 8 1.67 -25.23 15.74
C ARG A 8 1.07 -23.94 16.32
N LYS A 9 0.42 -24.01 17.49
CA LYS A 9 -0.11 -22.81 18.17
C LYS A 9 1.00 -21.86 18.65
N LYS A 10 2.09 -22.37 19.23
CA LYS A 10 3.23 -21.55 19.66
C LYS A 10 3.92 -20.86 18.48
N ASN A 11 4.00 -21.51 17.33
CA ASN A 11 4.57 -20.94 16.10
C ASN A 11 3.67 -19.83 15.51
N ALA A 12 2.34 -19.94 15.63
CA ALA A 12 1.43 -18.90 15.16
C ALA A 12 1.52 -17.62 16.00
N GLU A 13 1.59 -17.75 17.33
CA GLU A 13 1.73 -16.59 18.22
C GLU A 13 3.07 -15.87 18.03
N THR A 14 4.17 -16.63 17.93
CA THR A 14 5.50 -16.06 17.70
C THR A 14 5.63 -15.41 16.33
N PHE A 15 5.08 -16.04 15.27
CA PHE A 15 4.97 -15.41 13.95
C PHE A 15 4.14 -14.12 14.02
N HIS A 16 3.03 -14.15 14.75
CA HIS A 16 2.15 -13.01 14.92
C HIS A 16 2.85 -11.82 15.60
N GLN A 17 3.58 -12.07 16.69
CA GLN A 17 4.39 -11.05 17.36
C GLN A 17 5.51 -10.52 16.46
N ALA A 18 6.17 -11.39 15.69
CA ALA A 18 7.21 -10.99 14.73
C ALA A 18 6.62 -10.11 13.61
N TRP A 19 5.46 -10.47 13.07
CA TRP A 19 4.76 -9.66 12.07
C TRP A 19 4.35 -8.30 12.64
N LEU A 20 3.75 -8.25 13.83
CA LEU A 20 3.40 -7.00 14.49
C LEU A 20 4.63 -6.13 14.74
N HIS A 21 5.73 -6.73 15.17
CA HIS A 21 6.99 -6.02 15.34
C HIS A 21 7.47 -5.45 14.01
N HIS A 22 7.47 -6.24 12.94
CA HIS A 22 7.85 -5.80 11.61
C HIS A 22 7.02 -4.61 11.13
N VAL A 23 5.69 -4.71 11.09
CA VAL A 23 4.84 -3.62 10.57
C VAL A 23 4.84 -2.38 11.47
N ARG A 24 5.09 -2.52 12.79
CA ARG A 24 5.19 -1.38 13.72
C ARG A 24 6.53 -0.64 13.65
N HIS A 25 7.57 -1.25 13.10
CA HIS A 25 8.91 -0.62 13.01
C HIS A 25 9.29 -0.20 11.58
N ASN A 26 8.46 -0.56 10.60
CA ASN A 26 8.69 -0.25 9.19
C ASN A 26 7.51 0.57 8.68
N ASP A 27 7.73 1.87 8.48
CA ASP A 27 6.70 2.84 8.10
C ASP A 27 6.26 2.71 6.65
N HIS A 28 6.94 1.94 5.79
CA HIS A 28 6.39 1.63 4.46
C HIS A 28 5.18 0.69 4.49
N HIS A 29 4.83 0.09 5.63
CA HIS A 29 3.59 -0.68 5.79
C HIS A 29 2.42 0.23 6.20
N SER A 30 1.29 0.09 5.51
CA SER A 30 0.06 0.84 5.82
C SER A 30 -0.43 0.65 7.26
N GLU A 31 -0.19 -0.55 7.80
CA GLU A 31 -0.50 -0.98 9.15
C GLU A 31 0.21 -0.16 10.23
N HIS A 32 1.36 0.44 9.91
CA HIS A 32 2.12 1.30 10.81
C HIS A 32 1.32 2.53 11.26
N PHE A 33 0.44 3.03 10.39
CA PHE A 33 -0.30 4.28 10.59
C PHE A 33 -1.72 4.08 11.12
N ILE A 34 -2.01 2.91 11.70
CA ILE A 34 -3.33 2.57 12.24
C ILE A 34 -3.23 2.50 13.77
N GLU A 35 -3.88 3.44 14.49
CA GLU A 35 -3.73 3.61 15.95
C GLU A 35 -4.00 2.32 16.74
N ASP A 36 -5.16 1.70 16.49
CA ASP A 36 -5.62 0.51 17.21
C ASP A 36 -5.55 -0.74 16.33
N TYR A 37 -4.48 -0.93 15.56
CA TYR A 37 -4.37 -2.05 14.62
C TYR A 37 -4.51 -3.41 15.35
N PRO A 38 -5.63 -4.13 15.16
CA PRO A 38 -5.84 -5.39 15.85
C PRO A 38 -5.00 -6.47 15.13
N SER A 39 -4.04 -7.00 15.87
CA SER A 39 -3.38 -8.30 15.70
C SER A 39 -4.05 -9.32 14.73
N VAL A 40 -3.27 -10.20 14.07
CA VAL A 40 -3.01 -10.27 12.61
C VAL A 40 -3.87 -11.35 11.89
N SER A 41 -3.86 -11.28 10.56
CA SER A 41 -3.86 -12.41 9.58
C SER A 41 -5.17 -13.07 9.15
N LYS A 42 -6.16 -13.29 10.02
CA LYS A 42 -7.42 -13.97 9.61
C LYS A 42 -8.69 -13.16 9.80
N ILE A 43 -8.57 -12.01 10.46
CA ILE A 43 -9.70 -11.14 10.79
C ILE A 43 -9.85 -9.99 9.76
N LEU A 44 -8.90 -9.80 8.83
CA LEU A 44 -8.65 -8.46 8.28
C LEU A 44 -9.07 -8.16 6.83
N TRP A 45 -9.65 -9.10 6.09
CA TRP A 45 -10.09 -8.80 4.71
C TRP A 45 -11.59 -8.47 4.61
N LYS A 46 -12.39 -8.90 5.59
CA LYS A 46 -13.85 -8.69 5.66
C LYS A 46 -14.33 -8.64 7.11
N ASN A 47 -13.92 -7.62 7.84
CA ASN A 47 -14.48 -7.39 9.18
C ASN A 47 -14.90 -5.93 9.30
N ASP A 48 -16.21 -5.74 9.43
CA ASP A 48 -16.83 -4.42 9.54
C ASP A 48 -16.33 -3.63 10.76
N LYS A 49 -15.81 -4.32 11.79
CA LYS A 49 -15.17 -3.67 12.95
C LYS A 49 -13.94 -2.86 12.57
N LEU A 50 -13.39 -3.09 11.38
CA LEU A 50 -12.20 -2.39 10.90
C LEU A 50 -12.53 -1.18 10.03
N ASN A 51 -13.81 -0.91 9.75
CA ASN A 51 -14.23 0.25 8.93
C ASN A 51 -14.12 1.57 9.70
N ASN A 52 -14.03 1.51 11.03
CA ASN A 52 -13.96 2.69 11.91
C ASN A 52 -12.56 2.91 12.49
N LEU A 53 -11.52 2.29 11.92
CA LEU A 53 -10.16 2.50 12.38
C LEU A 53 -9.68 3.91 12.03
N ILE A 54 -8.97 4.53 12.96
CA ILE A 54 -8.25 5.78 12.70
C ILE A 54 -6.99 5.42 11.94
N ILE A 55 -6.85 5.98 10.74
CA ILE A 55 -5.71 5.77 9.83
C ILE A 55 -5.08 7.13 9.58
N HIS A 56 -3.80 7.28 9.91
CA HIS A 56 -3.06 8.52 9.70
C HIS A 56 -2.50 8.60 8.28
N GLU A 57 -2.26 9.84 7.83
CA GLU A 57 -1.54 10.09 6.59
C GLU A 57 -0.08 9.64 6.72
N MET A 58 0.37 8.82 5.77
CA MET A 58 1.77 8.45 5.59
C MET A 58 2.58 9.63 5.00
N PRO A 59 3.83 9.86 5.47
CA PRO A 59 4.75 10.79 4.84
C PRO A 59 5.17 10.32 3.44
N ASP A 60 5.56 11.26 2.57
CA ASP A 60 5.88 10.97 1.17
C ASP A 60 7.00 9.91 1.03
N ASP A 61 8.03 9.96 1.88
CA ASP A 61 9.14 9.01 1.85
C ASP A 61 8.67 7.57 2.16
N ALA A 62 7.80 7.39 3.16
CA ALA A 62 7.23 6.09 3.48
C ALA A 62 6.35 5.54 2.33
N ILE A 63 5.64 6.42 1.62
CA ILE A 63 4.85 6.03 0.44
C ILE A 63 5.77 5.58 -0.70
N LEU A 64 6.88 6.27 -0.92
CA LEU A 64 7.87 5.90 -1.93
C LEU A 64 8.56 4.58 -1.60
N GLU A 65 8.92 4.36 -0.34
CA GLU A 65 9.44 3.07 0.14
C GLU A 65 8.39 1.96 -0.01
N MET A 66 7.10 2.23 0.24
CA MET A 66 6.01 1.28 -0.02
C MET A 66 5.93 0.90 -1.51
N VAL A 67 6.14 1.85 -2.43
CA VAL A 67 6.21 1.56 -3.88
C VAL A 67 7.42 0.69 -4.19
N ALA A 68 8.59 1.01 -3.63
CA ALA A 68 9.82 0.23 -3.83
C ALA A 68 9.68 -1.21 -3.29
N ASP A 69 9.10 -1.37 -2.10
CA ASP A 69 8.83 -2.68 -1.50
C ASP A 69 7.89 -3.51 -2.37
N ASN A 70 6.81 -2.91 -2.91
CA ASN A 70 5.91 -3.60 -3.84
C ASN A 70 6.62 -4.07 -5.12
N LEU A 71 7.50 -3.23 -5.70
CA LEU A 71 8.30 -3.61 -6.87
C LEU A 71 9.24 -4.78 -6.51
N ALA A 72 9.92 -4.70 -5.38
CA ALA A 72 10.87 -5.70 -4.90
C ALA A 72 10.17 -7.04 -4.56
N ALA A 73 9.01 -6.98 -3.92
CA ALA A 73 8.16 -8.13 -3.63
C ALA A 73 7.76 -8.82 -4.94
N THR A 74 7.33 -8.05 -5.94
CA THR A 74 6.96 -8.61 -7.25
C THR A 74 8.13 -9.31 -7.92
N ARG A 75 9.32 -8.67 -7.93
CA ARG A 75 10.54 -9.30 -8.47
C ARG A 75 10.90 -10.58 -7.72
N SER A 76 10.69 -10.61 -6.40
CA SER A 76 11.02 -11.76 -5.55
C SER A 76 10.05 -12.93 -5.73
N TYR A 77 8.75 -12.66 -5.85
CA TYR A 77 7.71 -13.69 -5.98
C TYR A 77 7.51 -14.15 -7.43
N GLU A 78 7.53 -13.23 -8.39
CA GLU A 78 7.20 -13.52 -9.80
C GLU A 78 8.46 -13.69 -10.68
N GLY A 79 9.63 -13.26 -10.20
CA GLY A 79 10.89 -13.42 -10.91
C GLY A 79 11.10 -12.41 -12.04
N TYR A 80 10.26 -11.39 -12.18
CA TYR A 80 10.41 -10.28 -13.12
C TYR A 80 9.94 -8.95 -12.52
N TRP A 81 10.40 -7.84 -13.09
CA TRP A 81 9.89 -6.53 -12.71
C TRP A 81 8.54 -6.27 -13.38
N PRO A 82 7.62 -5.55 -12.71
CA PRO A 82 6.35 -5.14 -13.30
C PRO A 82 6.50 -4.36 -14.61
N ASN A 83 5.52 -4.46 -15.49
CA ASN A 83 5.46 -3.74 -16.75
C ASN A 83 4.28 -2.77 -16.79
N GLY A 84 4.53 -1.50 -16.50
CA GLY A 84 3.50 -0.45 -16.50
C GLY A 84 2.84 -0.17 -17.85
N ALA A 85 3.43 -0.60 -18.97
CA ALA A 85 2.83 -0.44 -20.29
C ALA A 85 1.67 -1.42 -20.57
N LYS A 86 1.55 -2.50 -19.78
CA LYS A 86 0.52 -3.54 -19.92
C LYS A 86 -0.47 -3.45 -18.77
N LYS A 87 -1.77 -3.60 -19.06
CA LYS A 87 -2.82 -3.57 -18.02
C LYS A 87 -2.67 -4.68 -16.98
N ASP A 88 -2.22 -5.84 -17.41
CA ASP A 88 -1.94 -7.03 -16.60
C ASP A 88 -0.46 -7.14 -16.20
N GLY A 89 0.34 -6.08 -16.41
CA GLY A 89 1.78 -6.11 -16.19
C GLY A 89 2.21 -6.06 -14.72
N TRP A 90 1.28 -6.01 -13.77
CA TRP A 90 1.56 -6.03 -12.34
C TRP A 90 0.42 -6.68 -11.54
N SER A 91 0.32 -8.02 -11.59
CA SER A 91 -0.69 -8.80 -10.86
C SER A 91 -0.76 -8.46 -9.38
N TRP A 92 0.39 -8.40 -8.71
CA TRP A 92 0.46 -8.05 -7.29
C TRP A 92 -0.24 -6.73 -6.98
N MET A 93 0.02 -5.67 -7.75
CA MET A 93 -0.61 -4.37 -7.53
C MET A 93 -2.11 -4.44 -7.78
N THR A 94 -2.53 -5.06 -8.88
CA THR A 94 -3.96 -5.20 -9.22
C THR A 94 -4.76 -5.92 -8.13
N GLU A 95 -4.19 -6.96 -7.53
CA GLU A 95 -4.85 -7.76 -6.49
C GLU A 95 -4.77 -7.14 -5.09
N SER A 96 -3.70 -6.40 -4.78
CA SER A 96 -3.46 -5.83 -3.44
C SER A 96 -3.92 -4.37 -3.30
N PHE A 97 -4.23 -3.67 -4.40
CA PHE A 97 -4.49 -2.23 -4.35
C PHE A 97 -5.60 -1.87 -3.36
N ASP A 98 -6.77 -2.52 -3.46
CA ASP A 98 -7.93 -2.25 -2.58
C ASP A 98 -7.76 -2.83 -1.17
N HIS A 99 -6.77 -3.71 -0.99
CA HIS A 99 -6.45 -4.33 0.29
C HIS A 99 -5.66 -3.38 1.22
N TYR A 100 -4.96 -2.38 0.68
CA TYR A 100 -4.29 -1.38 1.50
C TYR A 100 -5.27 -0.48 2.24
N ARG A 101 -5.17 -0.45 3.57
CA ARG A 101 -5.95 0.44 4.43
C ARG A 101 -5.20 1.76 4.57
N LEU A 102 -5.36 2.63 3.56
CA LEU A 102 -4.67 3.91 3.51
C LEU A 102 -5.61 5.06 3.89
N HIS A 103 -5.05 6.07 4.56
CA HIS A 103 -5.70 7.37 4.66
C HIS A 103 -6.02 7.90 3.24
N PRO A 104 -7.15 8.60 3.01
CA PRO A 104 -7.53 9.03 1.66
C PRO A 104 -6.47 9.86 0.93
N ILE A 105 -5.75 10.72 1.66
CA ILE A 105 -4.65 11.51 1.07
C ILE A 105 -3.44 10.64 0.73
N THR A 106 -3.11 9.65 1.57
CA THR A 106 -2.08 8.67 1.26
C THR A 106 -2.44 7.85 0.03
N ARG A 107 -3.70 7.41 -0.10
CA ARG A 107 -4.20 6.73 -1.30
C ARG A 107 -4.02 7.59 -2.55
N LEU A 108 -4.37 8.87 -2.47
CA LEU A 108 -4.21 9.83 -3.56
C LEU A 108 -2.72 9.94 -3.98
N LYS A 109 -1.82 10.15 -3.00
CA LYS A 109 -0.38 10.28 -3.22
C LYS A 109 0.25 9.01 -3.79
N PHE A 110 -0.03 7.85 -3.18
CA PHE A 110 0.43 6.54 -3.65
C PHE A 110 0.06 6.30 -5.12
N THR A 111 -1.20 6.57 -5.46
CA THR A 111 -1.68 6.44 -6.84
C THR A 111 -0.98 7.42 -7.78
N ALA A 112 -0.79 8.68 -7.36
CA ALA A 112 -0.08 9.68 -8.15
C ALA A 112 1.40 9.30 -8.40
N PHE A 113 2.09 8.73 -7.42
CA PHE A 113 3.46 8.22 -7.58
C PHE A 113 3.51 7.06 -8.58
N LEU A 114 2.60 6.09 -8.47
CA LEU A 114 2.51 4.98 -9.43
C LEU A 114 2.28 5.49 -10.85
N CYS A 115 1.34 6.43 -11.04
CA CYS A 115 1.13 7.05 -12.35
C CYS A 115 2.39 7.77 -12.84
N ALA A 116 3.05 8.57 -11.99
CA ALA A 116 4.28 9.26 -12.35
C ALA A 116 5.40 8.29 -12.76
N LEU A 117 5.44 7.08 -12.20
CA LEU A 117 6.40 6.03 -12.55
C LEU A 117 6.03 5.22 -13.80
N GLY A 118 4.93 5.54 -14.49
CA GLY A 118 4.50 4.85 -15.71
C GLY A 118 3.58 3.65 -15.47
N TYR A 119 3.00 3.52 -14.27
CA TYR A 119 2.12 2.42 -13.89
C TYR A 119 0.63 2.80 -13.93
N ALA A 120 0.23 3.83 -14.68
CA ALA A 120 -1.18 4.23 -14.70
C ALA A 120 -2.10 3.13 -15.27
N ARG A 121 -1.61 2.31 -16.21
CA ARG A 121 -2.40 1.28 -16.88
C ARG A 121 -2.66 0.03 -16.03
N VAL A 122 -1.83 -0.22 -15.01
CA VAL A 122 -1.99 -1.38 -14.11
C VAL A 122 -2.95 -1.09 -12.95
N LEU A 123 -3.29 0.18 -12.71
CA LEU A 123 -4.20 0.54 -11.63
C LEU A 123 -5.60 -0.03 -11.91
N PRO A 124 -6.28 -0.60 -10.91
CA PRO A 124 -7.59 -1.23 -11.11
C PRO A 124 -8.70 -0.23 -11.50
N GLN A 125 -8.48 1.06 -11.19
CA GLN A 125 -9.38 2.16 -11.53
C GLN A 125 -8.57 3.33 -12.10
N GLU A 126 -9.16 4.04 -13.06
CA GLU A 126 -8.52 5.23 -13.63
C GLU A 126 -8.36 6.32 -12.57
N PHE A 127 -7.15 6.83 -12.44
CA PHE A 127 -6.84 7.93 -11.53
C PHE A 127 -7.22 9.27 -12.17
N ASP A 128 -8.27 9.92 -11.65
CA ASP A 128 -8.65 11.26 -12.08
C ASP A 128 -7.85 12.34 -11.34
N TRP A 129 -6.85 12.90 -12.02
CA TRP A 129 -6.05 14.02 -11.51
C TRP A 129 -6.87 15.25 -11.11
N LYS A 130 -8.11 15.42 -11.61
CA LYS A 130 -8.99 16.53 -11.20
C LYS A 130 -9.42 16.43 -9.73
N THR A 131 -9.34 15.23 -9.13
CA THR A 131 -9.65 15.02 -7.71
C THR A 131 -8.71 15.78 -6.77
N ILE A 132 -7.47 16.06 -7.20
CA ILE A 132 -6.47 16.82 -6.42
C ILE A 132 -6.97 18.24 -6.11
N GLY A 133 -7.68 18.87 -7.05
CA GLY A 133 -8.24 20.21 -6.83
C GLY A 133 -9.24 20.24 -5.68
N LYS A 134 -10.01 19.16 -5.52
CA LYS A 134 -11.04 18.98 -4.49
C LYS A 134 -10.49 18.44 -3.17
N ALA A 135 -9.28 17.90 -3.16
CA ALA A 135 -8.66 17.36 -1.95
C ALA A 135 -8.39 18.48 -0.92
N ASN A 136 -8.71 18.18 0.34
CA ASN A 136 -8.42 19.06 1.48
C ASN A 136 -6.96 18.91 1.91
N ILE A 137 -6.04 19.42 1.09
CA ILE A 137 -4.58 19.39 1.27
C ILE A 137 -3.99 20.78 1.04
N SER A 138 -2.77 20.99 1.54
CA SER A 138 -2.07 22.27 1.42
C SER A 138 -1.80 22.65 -0.05
N ASN A 139 -1.63 23.94 -0.32
CA ASN A 139 -1.28 24.42 -1.66
C ASN A 139 0.09 23.90 -2.13
N GLU A 140 1.01 23.69 -1.20
CA GLU A 140 2.32 23.09 -1.49
C GLU A 140 2.17 21.64 -1.94
N GLU A 141 1.32 20.87 -1.27
CA GLU A 141 1.03 19.49 -1.63
C GLU A 141 0.33 19.39 -2.99
N LYS A 142 -0.63 20.28 -3.28
CA LYS A 142 -1.23 20.39 -4.62
C LYS A 142 -0.19 20.66 -5.69
N LYS A 143 0.76 21.57 -5.45
CA LYS A 143 1.85 21.86 -6.40
C LYS A 143 2.74 20.63 -6.64
N LYS A 144 3.07 19.85 -5.60
CA LYS A 144 3.81 18.59 -5.76
C LYS A 144 3.05 17.60 -6.65
N LEU A 145 1.78 17.37 -6.36
CA LEU A 145 0.95 16.44 -7.12
C LEU A 145 0.77 16.89 -8.58
N LEU A 146 0.67 18.19 -8.85
CA LEU A 146 0.65 18.72 -10.22
C LEU A 146 1.97 18.47 -10.98
N LYS A 147 3.12 18.50 -10.30
CA LYS A 147 4.39 18.10 -10.92
C LYS A 147 4.39 16.61 -11.28
N LEU A 148 3.88 15.75 -10.39
CA LEU A 148 3.72 14.33 -10.66
C LEU A 148 2.79 14.08 -11.86
N GLN A 149 1.75 14.88 -12.03
CA GLN A 149 0.86 14.81 -13.21
C GLN A 149 1.63 15.03 -14.50
N GLN A 150 2.50 16.05 -14.55
CA GLN A 150 3.32 16.35 -15.73
C GLN A 150 4.28 15.20 -16.03
N ILE A 151 4.90 14.60 -15.01
CA ILE A 151 5.77 13.43 -15.16
C ILE A 151 4.96 12.23 -15.67
N ALA A 152 3.77 11.99 -15.12
CA ALA A 152 2.90 10.89 -15.55
C ALA A 152 2.50 11.02 -17.03
N GLN A 153 2.27 12.23 -17.53
CA GLN A 153 1.97 12.47 -18.95
C GLN A 153 3.14 12.11 -19.88
N LEU A 154 4.38 12.16 -19.39
CA LEU A 154 5.56 11.77 -20.16
C LEU A 154 5.79 10.25 -20.13
N ASN A 155 5.35 9.57 -19.07
CA ASN A 155 5.67 8.18 -18.80
C ASN A 155 4.58 7.16 -19.17
N ASN A 156 3.36 7.59 -19.54
CA ASN A 156 2.21 6.69 -19.84
C ASN A 156 1.59 6.92 -21.22
#